data_AF-A0A914XD44-F1
#
_entry.id   AF-A0A914XD44-F1
#
_cell.length_a   1.000
_cell.length_b   1.000
_cell.length_c   1.000
_cell.angle_alpha   90.00
_cell.angle_beta   90.00
_cell.angle_gamma   90.00
#
_symmetry.space_group_name_H-M   'P 1'
#
loop_
_entity.id
_entity.type
_entity.pdbx_description
1 polymer ?
#
loop_
_entity_poly.entity_id
_entity_poly.type
_entity_poly.pdbx_seq_one_letter_code
_entity_poly.pdbx_strand_id
1 'polypeptide(L)'
;MFKCTAAPKPKNIRKIIVDGNCLFRAFFFCLTGSEEHYLTTAACALLASAEHWGTEIEIPAFTDMCNCMVYVYKDHDSARNIKQYEGYGPRPRADRSPHDNADLTTFLLYNAHNHFEVVLSP
;
A
#
# COMPACT_ATOMS: atom_id res chain seq x y z
N MET A 1 -6.23 -11.76 0.65
CA MET A 1 -4.83 -11.64 1.11
C MET A 1 -4.03 -12.84 0.63
N PHE A 2 -2.88 -12.62 -0.02
CA PHE A 2 -1.93 -13.67 -0.44
C PHE A 2 -0.51 -13.27 -0.05
N LYS A 3 0.36 -14.23 0.29
CA LYS A 3 1.76 -13.96 0.66
C LYS A 3 2.67 -14.15 -0.55
N CYS A 4 3.56 -13.19 -0.81
CA CYS A 4 4.59 -13.33 -1.84
C CYS A 4 5.89 -13.84 -1.19
N THR A 5 6.36 -15.03 -1.61
CA THR A 5 7.31 -15.81 -0.80
C THR A 5 8.77 -15.36 -0.85
N ALA A 6 9.17 -14.44 -1.73
CA ALA A 6 10.56 -14.00 -1.85
C ALA A 6 10.64 -12.59 -2.43
N ALA A 7 10.35 -11.58 -1.62
CA ALA A 7 10.44 -10.20 -2.06
C ALA A 7 11.61 -9.48 -1.38
N PRO A 8 12.45 -8.77 -2.14
CA PRO A 8 13.56 -8.01 -1.57
C PRO A 8 13.03 -6.94 -0.61
N LYS A 9 13.88 -6.55 0.36
CA LYS A 9 13.58 -5.40 1.22
C LYS A 9 13.30 -4.18 0.31
N PRO A 10 12.24 -3.40 0.56
CA PRO A 10 11.91 -2.24 -0.24
C PRO A 10 13.10 -1.30 -0.41
N LYS A 11 13.31 -0.86 -1.65
CA LYS A 11 14.27 0.20 -2.01
C LYS A 11 13.49 1.39 -2.59
N ASN A 12 14.14 2.55 -2.72
CA ASN A 12 13.53 3.74 -3.34
C ASN A 12 12.20 4.14 -2.70
N ILE A 13 12.23 4.35 -1.39
CA ILE A 13 11.07 4.71 -0.58
C ILE A 13 10.79 6.21 -0.70
N ARG A 14 9.58 6.56 -1.13
CA ARG A 14 9.03 7.91 -1.04
C ARG A 14 8.43 8.11 0.35
N LYS A 15 8.97 9.10 1.07
CA LYS A 15 8.44 9.50 2.38
C LYS A 15 7.14 10.28 2.23
N ILE A 16 6.11 9.82 2.94
CA ILE A 16 4.78 10.40 3.06
C ILE A 16 4.71 11.21 4.36
N ILE A 17 3.92 12.29 4.35
CA ILE A 17 3.66 13.13 5.54
C ILE A 17 3.21 12.26 6.73
N VAL A 18 3.90 12.41 7.86
CA VAL A 18 3.65 11.64 9.10
C VAL A 18 2.42 12.18 9.83
N ASP A 19 1.24 11.66 9.46
CA ASP A 19 -0.03 11.90 10.13
C ASP A 19 -0.92 10.64 10.13
N GLY A 20 -2.09 10.72 10.79
CA GLY A 20 -3.05 9.61 10.85
C GLY A 20 -3.66 9.22 9.50
N ASN A 21 -3.36 9.96 8.42
CA ASN A 21 -3.86 9.74 7.08
C ASN A 21 -2.76 9.23 6.11
N CYS A 22 -1.60 8.81 6.62
CA CYS A 22 -0.47 8.35 5.81
C CYS A 22 -0.85 7.26 4.79
N LEU A 23 -1.77 6.34 5.14
CA LEU A 23 -2.27 5.33 4.19
C LEU A 23 -2.99 5.98 2.99
N PHE A 24 -3.91 6.90 3.24
CA PHE A 24 -4.67 7.57 2.19
C PHE A 24 -3.80 8.49 1.35
N ARG A 25 -2.83 9.16 1.98
CA ARG A 25 -1.82 9.96 1.27
C ARG A 25 -0.96 9.09 0.36
N ALA A 26 -0.55 7.91 0.82
CA ALA A 26 0.22 6.96 0.02
C ALA A 26 -0.59 6.47 -1.20
N PHE A 27 -1.85 6.09 -1.01
CA PHE A 27 -2.75 5.72 -2.11
C PHE A 27 -2.93 6.85 -3.11
N PHE A 28 -3.22 8.05 -2.62
CA PHE A 28 -3.43 9.21 -3.47
C PHE A 28 -2.15 9.58 -4.25
N PHE A 29 -0.98 9.46 -3.62
CA PHE A 29 0.31 9.62 -4.29
C PHE A 29 0.51 8.57 -5.40
N CYS A 30 0.18 7.31 -5.17
CA CYS A 30 0.27 6.28 -6.21
C CYS A 30 -0.68 6.55 -7.39
N LEU A 31 -1.85 7.14 -7.14
CA LEU A 31 -2.82 7.48 -8.18
C LEU A 31 -2.47 8.76 -8.96
N THR A 32 -1.86 9.75 -8.31
CA THR A 32 -1.77 11.12 -8.85
C THR A 32 -0.35 11.70 -8.91
N GLY A 33 0.61 11.06 -8.25
CA GLY A 33 1.95 11.60 -8.03
C GLY A 33 2.01 12.73 -6.99
N SER A 34 0.91 13.03 -6.28
CA SER A 34 0.83 14.09 -5.26
C SER A 34 0.24 13.57 -3.95
N GLU A 35 0.62 14.18 -2.83
CA GLU A 35 0.05 13.93 -1.50
C GLU A 35 -1.02 14.97 -1.11
N GLU A 36 -1.17 16.02 -1.92
CA GLU A 36 -2.10 17.13 -1.68
C GLU A 36 -3.53 16.74 -2.03
N HIS A 37 -4.52 17.27 -1.32
CA HIS A 37 -5.93 17.02 -1.64
C HIS A 37 -6.34 15.53 -1.62
N TYR A 38 -5.65 14.66 -0.88
CA TYR A 38 -6.05 13.25 -0.78
C TYR A 38 -7.54 13.09 -0.42
N LEU A 39 -8.07 13.95 0.45
CA LEU A 39 -9.50 14.00 0.83
C LEU A 39 -10.46 14.43 -0.29
N THR A 40 -10.00 14.95 -1.43
CA THR A 40 -10.89 15.38 -2.53
C THR A 40 -11.26 14.25 -3.48
N THR A 41 -10.58 13.10 -3.42
CA THR A 41 -11.04 11.92 -4.16
C THR A 41 -12.18 11.25 -3.42
N ALA A 42 -13.29 10.97 -4.11
CA ALA A 42 -14.40 10.20 -3.57
C ALA A 42 -13.91 8.88 -2.94
N ALA A 43 -12.89 8.27 -3.54
CA ALA A 43 -12.22 7.09 -3.02
C ALA A 43 -11.63 7.26 -1.61
N CYS A 44 -10.78 8.26 -1.40
CA CYS A 44 -10.19 8.51 -0.09
C CYS A 44 -11.19 9.17 0.86
N ALA A 45 -12.13 9.97 0.38
CA ALA A 45 -13.16 10.62 1.18
C ALA A 45 -14.18 9.62 1.76
N LEU A 46 -14.48 8.54 1.04
CA LEU A 46 -15.35 7.46 1.54
C LEU A 46 -14.65 6.59 2.59
N LEU A 47 -13.32 6.50 2.55
CA LEU A 47 -12.52 5.66 3.45
C LEU A 47 -11.96 6.44 4.64
N ALA A 48 -11.68 7.73 4.49
CA ALA A 48 -11.14 8.59 5.53
C ALA A 48 -12.27 9.14 6.40
N SER A 49 -12.39 8.64 7.64
CA SER A 49 -13.03 9.41 8.71
C SER A 49 -11.95 10.19 9.46
N ALA A 50 -12.23 11.45 9.81
CA ALA A 50 -11.23 12.44 10.26
C ALA A 50 -10.42 12.05 11.51
N GLU A 51 -10.75 10.94 12.19
CA GLU A 51 -10.10 10.46 13.40
C GLU A 51 -9.68 8.98 13.32
N HIS A 52 -9.79 8.34 12.15
CA HIS A 52 -9.47 6.93 12.00
C HIS A 52 -8.14 6.73 11.27
N TRP A 53 -7.21 6.04 11.94
CA TRP A 53 -5.99 5.56 11.30
C TRP A 53 -6.40 4.52 10.27
N GLY A 54 -6.05 4.71 9.01
CA GLY A 54 -6.28 3.69 7.98
C GLY A 54 -5.61 2.37 8.37
N THR A 55 -6.40 1.30 8.41
CA THR A 55 -5.98 -0.04 8.82
C THR A 55 -5.94 -1.00 7.62
N GLU A 56 -5.74 -2.30 7.90
CA GLU A 56 -5.86 -3.39 6.93
C GLU A 56 -7.28 -3.55 6.34
N ILE A 57 -8.28 -2.82 6.82
CA ILE A 57 -9.66 -2.83 6.29
C ILE A 57 -9.80 -1.94 5.05
N GLU A 58 -9.17 -0.76 5.07
CA GLU A 58 -9.25 0.22 3.98
C GLU A 58 -8.46 -0.25 2.75
N ILE A 59 -7.47 -1.12 2.93
CA ILE A 59 -6.64 -1.67 1.84
C ILE A 59 -7.48 -2.54 0.88
N PRO A 60 -8.25 -3.55 1.34
CA PRO A 60 -9.22 -4.27 0.49
C PRO A 60 -10.22 -3.34 -0.21
N ALA A 61 -10.79 -2.37 0.53
CA ALA A 61 -11.78 -1.46 -0.04
C ALA A 61 -11.17 -0.59 -1.17
N PHE A 62 -9.94 -0.13 -1.00
CA PHE A 62 -9.19 0.56 -2.03
C PHE A 62 -8.91 -0.36 -3.24
N THR A 63 -8.48 -1.60 -3.01
CA THR A 63 -8.20 -2.53 -4.11
C THR A 63 -9.43 -2.88 -4.95
N ASP A 64 -10.59 -3.00 -4.32
CA ASP A 64 -11.85 -3.29 -5.01
C ASP A 64 -12.33 -2.05 -5.80
N MET A 65 -12.25 -0.88 -5.18
CA MET A 65 -12.70 0.38 -5.80
C MET A 65 -11.82 0.83 -6.97
N CYS A 66 -10.50 0.66 -6.85
CA CYS A 66 -9.55 1.06 -7.87
C CYS A 66 -9.18 -0.09 -8.82
N ASN A 67 -9.75 -1.29 -8.62
CA ASN A 67 -9.44 -2.50 -9.38
C ASN A 67 -7.92 -2.72 -9.52
N CYS A 68 -7.20 -2.60 -8.40
CA CYS A 68 -5.75 -2.60 -8.35
C CYS A 68 -5.22 -3.63 -7.35
N MET A 69 -3.94 -3.95 -7.47
CA MET A 69 -3.21 -4.75 -6.48
C MET A 69 -2.49 -3.83 -5.51
N VAL A 70 -2.55 -4.15 -4.22
CA VAL A 70 -1.74 -3.47 -3.18
C VAL A 70 -0.84 -4.50 -2.52
N TYR A 71 0.46 -4.24 -2.48
CA TYR A 71 1.44 -5.03 -1.75
C TYR A 71 1.98 -4.23 -0.58
N VAL A 72 1.87 -4.77 0.63
CA VAL A 72 2.39 -4.13 1.85
C VAL A 72 3.55 -4.93 2.41
N TYR A 73 4.71 -4.28 2.53
CA TYR A 73 5.85 -4.81 3.27
C TYR A 73 5.81 -4.29 4.71
N LYS A 74 5.70 -5.19 5.69
CA LYS A 74 5.71 -4.83 7.11
C LYS A 74 7.15 -4.94 7.66
N ASP A 75 7.75 -3.82 8.05
CA ASP A 75 9.06 -3.78 8.70
C ASP A 75 8.92 -3.74 10.23
N HIS A 76 8.03 -4.58 10.77
CA HIS A 76 7.88 -4.82 12.21
C HIS A 76 8.51 -6.16 12.58
N ASP A 77 9.51 -6.04 13.46
CA ASP A 77 10.21 -7.11 14.19
C ASP A 77 11.01 -8.12 13.37
N SER A 78 12.29 -8.25 13.73
CA SER A 78 13.29 -9.10 13.07
C SER A 78 13.36 -10.50 13.70
N ALA A 79 12.56 -10.77 14.72
CA ALA A 79 12.74 -11.92 15.59
C ALA A 79 12.22 -13.24 15.02
N ARG A 80 11.12 -13.26 14.27
CA ARG A 80 10.55 -14.49 13.69
C ARG A 80 9.72 -14.20 12.44
N ASN A 81 9.99 -14.92 11.37
CA ASN A 81 9.23 -15.06 10.12
C ASN A 81 9.62 -14.12 8.96
N ILE A 82 9.86 -14.79 7.84
CA ILE A 82 10.22 -14.32 6.50
C ILE A 82 9.61 -12.94 6.19
N LYS A 83 10.44 -11.92 6.01
CA LYS A 83 10.00 -10.59 5.57
C LYS A 83 9.45 -10.70 4.15
N GLN A 84 8.14 -10.54 3.99
CA GLN A 84 7.42 -10.76 2.73
C GLN A 84 6.39 -9.66 2.55
N TYR A 85 6.03 -9.39 1.29
CA TYR A 85 4.85 -8.56 1.01
C TYR A 85 3.58 -9.37 1.21
N GLU A 86 2.61 -8.73 1.84
CA GLU A 86 1.21 -9.16 1.85
C GLU A 86 0.48 -8.47 0.69
N GLY A 87 -0.09 -9.26 -0.22
CA GLY A 87 -0.84 -8.79 -1.37
C GLY A 87 -2.35 -8.77 -1.12
N TYR A 88 -2.98 -7.68 -1.53
CA TYR A 88 -4.42 -7.39 -1.50
C TYR A 88 -4.90 -7.06 -2.92
N GLY A 89 -6.14 -7.41 -3.24
CA GLY A 89 -6.73 -7.21 -4.57
C GLY A 89 -7.10 -8.50 -5.30
N PRO A 90 -7.62 -8.38 -6.53
CA PRO A 90 -8.05 -9.52 -7.34
C PRO A 90 -6.87 -10.46 -7.57
N ARG A 91 -7.03 -11.77 -7.28
CA ARG A 91 -5.94 -12.76 -7.41
C ARG A 91 -5.18 -12.53 -8.72
N PRO A 92 -3.85 -12.32 -8.68
CA PRO A 92 -3.03 -12.40 -9.88
C PRO A 92 -3.34 -13.74 -10.55
N ARG A 93 -3.63 -13.74 -11.85
CA ARG A 93 -3.66 -15.00 -12.59
C ARG A 93 -2.29 -15.67 -12.36
N ALA A 94 -2.31 -16.97 -12.04
CA ALA A 94 -1.14 -17.70 -11.55
C ALA A 94 0.08 -17.70 -12.53
N ASP A 95 -0.12 -17.19 -13.74
CA ASP A 95 0.85 -17.06 -14.83
C ASP A 95 1.52 -15.67 -14.92
N ARG A 96 1.12 -14.68 -14.12
CA ARG A 96 1.61 -13.29 -14.26
C ARG A 96 2.46 -12.85 -13.08
N SER A 97 3.62 -12.28 -13.38
CA SER A 97 4.49 -11.64 -12.39
C SER A 97 3.79 -10.40 -11.80
N PRO A 98 3.96 -10.09 -10.50
CA PRO A 98 3.49 -8.82 -9.92
C PRO A 98 4.00 -7.58 -10.67
N HIS A 99 5.11 -7.73 -11.40
CA HIS A 99 5.72 -6.68 -12.22
C HIS A 99 5.02 -6.45 -13.57
N ASP A 100 4.21 -7.39 -14.06
CA ASP A 100 3.54 -7.29 -15.37
C ASP A 100 2.31 -6.38 -15.35
N ASN A 101 1.85 -5.98 -14.16
CA ASN A 101 0.73 -5.05 -13.94
C ASN A 101 1.19 -3.79 -13.20
N ALA A 102 2.40 -3.29 -13.45
CA ALA A 102 2.97 -2.14 -12.72
C ALA A 102 2.02 -0.93 -12.66
N ASP A 103 1.27 -0.66 -13.73
CA ASP A 103 0.32 0.45 -13.82
C ASP A 103 -0.91 0.32 -12.89
N LEU A 104 -1.19 -0.90 -12.41
CA LEU A 104 -2.31 -1.20 -11.50
C LEU A 104 -1.82 -1.81 -10.18
N THR A 105 -0.54 -1.64 -9.84
CA THR A 105 0.06 -2.23 -8.64
C THR A 105 0.68 -1.14 -7.76
N THR A 106 0.18 -1.04 -6.53
CA THR A 106 0.70 -0.14 -5.49
C THR A 106 1.56 -0.92 -4.52
N PHE A 107 2.77 -0.43 -4.23
CA PHE A 107 3.68 -1.02 -3.24
C PHE A 107 3.85 -0.06 -2.06
N LEU A 108 3.56 -0.56 -0.86
CA LEU A 108 3.63 0.18 0.39
C LEU A 108 4.64 -0.44 1.35
N LEU A 109 5.27 0.40 2.16
CA LEU A 109 6.04 0.01 3.33
C LEU A 109 5.29 0.47 4.57
N TYR A 110 4.95 -0.47 5.45
CA TYR A 110 4.47 -0.19 6.80
C TYR A 110 5.66 -0.32 7.77
N ASN A 111 6.18 0.82 8.22
CA ASN A 111 7.43 0.90 8.95
C ASN A 111 7.23 0.75 10.47
N ALA A 112 8.34 0.57 11.21
CA ALA A 112 8.34 0.36 12.66
C ALA A 112 7.67 1.46 13.50
N HIS A 113 7.42 2.64 12.93
CA HIS A 113 6.73 3.75 13.59
C HIS A 113 5.22 3.76 13.32
N ASN A 114 4.65 2.65 12.83
CA ASN A 114 3.25 2.55 12.43
C ASN A 114 2.85 3.57 11.35
N HIS A 115 3.74 3.77 10.37
CA HIS A 115 3.56 4.77 9.31
C HIS A 115 3.72 4.14 7.93
N PHE A 116 2.86 4.55 7.00
CA PHE A 116 2.86 4.07 5.61
C PHE A 116 3.70 4.97 4.71
N GLU A 117 4.55 4.33 3.90
CA GLU A 117 5.39 4.94 2.88
C GLU A 117 5.13 4.29 1.52
N VAL A 118 5.46 4.99 0.44
CA VAL A 118 5.34 4.46 -0.93
C VAL A 118 6.66 3.87 -1.41
N VAL A 119 6.63 2.70 -2.03
CA VAL A 119 7.79 2.06 -2.67
C VAL A 119 7.71 2.30 -4.17
N LEU A 120 8.60 3.16 -4.70
CA LEU A 120 8.53 3.60 -6.10
C LEU A 120 9.04 2.56 -7.11
N SER A 121 9.93 1.67 -6.65
CA SER A 121 10.48 0.58 -7.47
C SER A 121 10.93 -0.54 -6.52
N PRO A 122 10.21 -1.66 -6.45
CA PRO A 122 10.61 -2.83 -5.66
C PRO A 122 11.84 -3.54 -6.23
#